data_AF-A0D0J4-F1
#
_entry.id   AF-A0D0J4-F1
#
_cell.length_a   1.000
_cell.length_b   1.000
_cell.length_c   1.000
_cell.angle_alpha   90.00
_cell.angle_beta   90.00
_cell.angle_gamma   90.00
#
_symmetry.space_group_name_H-M   'P 1'
#
loop_
_entity.id
_entity.type
_entity.pdbx_description
1 polymer ?
#
loop_
_entity_poly.entity_id
_entity_poly.type
_entity_poly.pdbx_seq_one_letter_code
_entity_poly.pdbx_strand_id
1 'polypeptide(L)'
;MKCQEKFKNTTLPFMIESVQQLLQQKPQIQLLLQNQSLALSRKTVFSLLSLMYFELTIQQSVQNFKFPQYFSFSTYYLQGSQLEKLKCLINYFNQCVDSPEYFNLPEIVYQRNSLVDVPNWINSQLPLSDFKFEKKKNEDHLNCGIVDFSDRYFGGKVAAGRGCVQEEVLLLINPEAIIASLFTSQLGDKESLIISGILQFNQYRGYEDSFVCIPAKYQNKGQTLIAIDAIYFATKPQGYQFTQEAIFRELNKSFSGFQGSQQQIISTGKWGCGIYGGDKQLKTLIQWISFSQACPNGTIIFNGLDDKAYNDQGKRLELCKKRYQTVGNLLKAILNSSQKNILDKIC
;
A
#
# COMPACT_ATOMS: atom_id res chain seq x y z
N MET A 1 -32.76 8.10 0.31
CA MET A 1 -33.62 8.07 -0.89
C MET A 1 -32.88 8.50 -2.16
N LYS A 2 -32.51 9.78 -2.37
CA LYS A 2 -31.87 10.23 -3.63
C LYS A 2 -30.63 9.44 -4.10
N CYS A 3 -29.70 9.08 -3.20
CA CYS A 3 -28.49 8.32 -3.58
C CYS A 3 -28.79 6.85 -3.94
N GLN A 4 -29.76 6.22 -3.27
CA GLN A 4 -30.15 4.83 -3.53
C GLN A 4 -30.91 4.71 -4.86
N GLU A 5 -31.86 5.61 -5.12
CA GLU A 5 -32.59 5.63 -6.39
C GLU A 5 -31.66 5.88 -7.57
N LYS A 6 -30.73 6.83 -7.43
CA LYS A 6 -29.69 7.08 -8.42
C LYS A 6 -28.84 5.84 -8.69
N PHE A 7 -28.31 5.22 -7.64
CA PHE A 7 -27.48 4.03 -7.81
C PHE A 7 -28.25 2.94 -8.54
N LYS A 8 -29.50 2.68 -8.12
CA LYS A 8 -30.36 1.65 -8.72
C LYS A 8 -30.75 1.95 -10.18
N ASN A 9 -31.09 3.20 -10.49
CA ASN A 9 -31.71 3.56 -11.78
C ASN A 9 -30.71 4.07 -12.82
N THR A 10 -29.48 4.43 -12.42
CA THR A 10 -28.48 5.01 -13.33
C THR A 10 -27.15 4.28 -13.23
N THR A 11 -26.54 4.27 -12.05
CA THR A 11 -25.18 3.74 -11.88
C THR A 11 -25.10 2.23 -12.10
N LEU A 12 -26.01 1.47 -11.50
CA LEU A 12 -26.07 0.02 -11.59
C LEU A 12 -26.33 -0.45 -13.04
N PRO A 13 -27.29 0.10 -13.80
CA PRO A 13 -27.42 -0.19 -15.24
C PRO A 13 -26.14 0.08 -16.03
N PHE A 14 -25.47 1.21 -15.79
CA PHE A 14 -24.22 1.54 -16.46
C PHE A 14 -23.09 0.55 -16.12
N MET A 15 -22.99 0.12 -14.85
CA MET A 15 -22.06 -0.94 -14.43
C MET A 15 -22.32 -2.25 -15.17
N ILE A 16 -23.59 -2.65 -15.28
CA ILE A 16 -23.99 -3.87 -16.01
C ILE A 16 -23.60 -3.79 -17.48
N GLU A 17 -23.94 -2.69 -18.16
CA GLU A 17 -23.60 -2.48 -19.56
C GLU A 17 -22.07 -2.50 -19.78
N SER A 18 -21.34 -1.82 -18.91
CA SER A 18 -19.87 -1.78 -18.93
C SER A 18 -19.25 -3.16 -18.80
N VAL A 19 -19.77 -4.00 -17.91
CA VAL A 19 -19.33 -5.40 -17.76
C VAL A 19 -19.70 -6.24 -18.98
N GLN A 20 -20.89 -6.09 -19.55
CA GLN A 20 -21.29 -6.79 -20.77
C GLN A 20 -20.36 -6.44 -21.95
N GLN A 21 -20.04 -5.16 -22.13
CA GLN A 21 -19.09 -4.71 -23.16
C GLN A 21 -17.69 -5.31 -22.93
N LEU A 22 -17.21 -5.31 -21.69
CA LEU A 22 -15.92 -5.92 -21.32
C LEU A 22 -15.90 -7.41 -21.68
N LEU A 23 -16.93 -8.17 -21.30
CA LEU A 23 -17.00 -9.60 -21.56
C LEU A 23 -17.11 -9.94 -23.07
N GLN A 24 -17.80 -9.10 -23.85
CA GLN A 24 -17.88 -9.24 -25.31
C GLN A 24 -16.52 -9.01 -25.97
N GLN A 25 -15.74 -8.06 -25.48
CA GLN A 25 -14.40 -7.75 -26.00
C GLN A 25 -13.36 -8.82 -25.64
N LYS A 26 -13.62 -9.64 -24.61
CA LYS A 26 -12.70 -10.67 -24.09
C LYS A 26 -11.27 -10.12 -23.91
N PRO A 27 -11.09 -9.03 -23.12
CA PRO A 27 -9.79 -8.41 -22.97
C PRO A 27 -8.79 -9.40 -22.37
N GLN A 28 -7.60 -9.44 -22.95
CA GLN A 28 -6.48 -10.16 -22.37
C GLN A 28 -5.75 -9.23 -21.40
N ILE A 29 -5.95 -9.47 -20.11
CA ILE A 29 -5.25 -8.74 -19.06
C ILE A 29 -4.01 -9.52 -18.69
N GLN A 30 -2.85 -8.90 -18.88
CA GLN A 30 -1.58 -9.49 -18.49
C GLN A 30 -1.52 -9.66 -16.97
N LEU A 31 -1.10 -10.85 -16.53
CA LEU A 31 -0.78 -11.10 -15.13
C LEU A 31 0.58 -10.51 -14.78
N LEU A 32 0.67 -9.86 -13.63
CA LEU A 32 1.91 -9.34 -13.06
C LEU A 32 2.57 -10.43 -12.22
N LEU A 33 3.44 -11.23 -12.86
CA LEU A 33 4.08 -12.39 -12.24
C LEU A 33 5.52 -12.11 -11.77
N GLN A 34 6.22 -11.21 -12.46
CA GLN A 34 7.57 -10.73 -12.19
C GLN A 34 7.74 -9.35 -12.85
N ASN A 35 8.87 -8.66 -12.71
CA ASN A 35 9.21 -7.33 -13.29
C ASN A 35 8.44 -6.93 -14.56
N GLN A 36 7.24 -6.37 -14.38
CA GLN A 36 6.27 -6.09 -15.44
C GLN A 36 5.40 -4.91 -15.02
N SER A 37 4.92 -4.17 -16.01
CA SER A 37 3.98 -3.08 -15.85
C SER A 37 2.75 -3.29 -16.73
N LEU A 38 1.60 -2.91 -16.22
CA LEU A 38 0.32 -2.92 -16.92
C LEU A 38 -0.31 -1.53 -16.78
N ALA A 39 -0.56 -0.86 -17.90
CA ALA A 39 -1.34 0.37 -17.93
C ALA A 39 -2.78 0.05 -18.35
N LEU A 40 -3.76 0.60 -17.63
CA LEU A 40 -5.18 0.38 -17.92
C LEU A 40 -5.93 1.72 -17.98
N SER A 41 -6.78 1.86 -19.01
CA SER A 41 -7.75 2.96 -19.09
C SER A 41 -8.72 2.93 -17.91
N ARG A 42 -9.20 4.11 -17.48
CA ARG A 42 -10.24 4.22 -16.42
C ARG A 42 -11.51 3.47 -16.77
N LYS A 43 -11.86 3.39 -18.06
CA LYS A 43 -12.99 2.59 -18.54
C LYS A 43 -12.79 1.11 -18.20
N THR A 44 -11.62 0.56 -18.54
CA THR A 44 -11.27 -0.83 -18.20
C THR A 44 -11.25 -1.05 -16.69
N VAL A 45 -10.68 -0.12 -15.91
CA VAL A 45 -10.64 -0.21 -14.45
C VAL A 45 -12.03 -0.19 -13.84
N PHE A 46 -12.91 0.70 -14.30
CA PHE A 46 -14.31 0.74 -13.90
C PHE A 46 -15.05 -0.56 -14.22
N SER A 47 -14.88 -1.11 -15.43
CA SER A 47 -15.51 -2.38 -15.83
C SER A 47 -15.01 -3.55 -14.97
N LEU A 48 -13.71 -3.62 -14.67
CA LEU A 48 -13.13 -4.67 -13.83
C LEU A 48 -13.59 -4.57 -12.38
N LEU A 49 -13.62 -3.37 -11.80
CA LEU A 49 -14.14 -3.19 -10.45
C LEU A 49 -15.65 -3.47 -10.38
N SER A 50 -16.40 -3.20 -11.46
CA SER A 50 -17.81 -3.60 -11.58
C SER A 50 -17.96 -5.13 -11.66
N LEU A 51 -17.08 -5.81 -12.41
CA LEU A 51 -17.06 -7.28 -12.48
C LEU A 51 -16.79 -7.90 -11.09
N MET A 52 -15.86 -7.30 -10.34
CA MET A 52 -15.59 -7.65 -8.94
C MET A 52 -16.78 -7.38 -8.03
N TYR A 53 -17.47 -6.24 -8.21
CA TYR A 53 -18.70 -5.89 -7.48
C TYR A 53 -19.81 -6.93 -7.66
N PHE A 54 -19.95 -7.47 -8.88
CA PHE A 54 -20.92 -8.52 -9.19
C PHE A 54 -20.44 -9.94 -8.85
N GLU A 55 -19.25 -10.10 -8.27
CA GLU A 55 -18.66 -11.42 -7.97
C GLU A 55 -18.54 -12.33 -9.20
N LEU A 56 -18.33 -11.72 -10.38
CA LEU A 56 -18.18 -12.44 -11.65
C LEU A 56 -16.72 -12.75 -11.98
N THR A 57 -15.82 -12.59 -11.01
CA THR A 57 -14.40 -12.91 -11.14
C THR A 57 -14.13 -14.32 -10.67
N ILE A 58 -13.50 -15.12 -11.52
CA ILE A 58 -13.06 -16.47 -11.16
C ILE A 58 -11.67 -16.36 -10.53
N GLN A 59 -11.43 -17.16 -9.49
CA GLN A 59 -10.11 -17.28 -8.91
C GLN A 59 -9.10 -17.72 -9.96
N GLN A 60 -8.00 -16.99 -10.08
CA GLN A 60 -6.94 -17.35 -10.99
C GLN A 60 -6.12 -18.48 -10.41
N SER A 61 -5.98 -19.56 -11.17
CA SER A 61 -5.07 -20.66 -10.88
C SER A 61 -4.06 -20.77 -12.02
N VAL A 62 -2.90 -20.15 -11.81
CA VAL A 62 -1.74 -20.32 -12.70
C VAL A 62 -0.74 -21.19 -11.97
N GLN A 63 -0.20 -22.21 -12.66
CA GLN A 63 0.76 -23.14 -12.06
C GLN A 63 1.90 -22.37 -11.37
N ASN A 64 2.19 -22.75 -10.12
CA ASN A 64 3.22 -22.14 -9.25
C ASN A 64 2.94 -20.71 -8.74
N PHE A 65 1.83 -20.08 -9.11
CA PHE A 65 1.45 -18.75 -8.61
C PHE A 65 0.17 -18.80 -7.78
N LYS A 66 0.18 -18.09 -6.65
CA LYS A 66 -0.98 -17.95 -5.77
C LYS A 66 -1.55 -16.55 -5.91
N PHE A 67 -2.86 -16.44 -6.01
CA PHE A 67 -3.59 -15.17 -6.09
C PHE A 67 -4.46 -14.97 -4.83
N PRO A 68 -4.84 -13.73 -4.51
CA PRO A 68 -5.80 -13.46 -3.45
C PRO A 68 -7.08 -14.29 -3.64
N GLN A 69 -7.53 -14.96 -2.58
CA GLN A 69 -8.63 -15.93 -2.68
C GLN A 69 -10.03 -15.31 -2.54
N TYR A 70 -10.14 -14.03 -2.16
CA TYR A 70 -11.39 -13.47 -1.66
C TYR A 70 -11.60 -12.00 -2.05
N PHE A 71 -12.32 -11.77 -3.15
CA PHE A 71 -13.08 -10.54 -3.31
C PHE A 71 -14.56 -10.91 -3.43
N SER A 72 -15.23 -11.02 -2.29
CA SER A 72 -16.64 -11.40 -2.19
C SER A 72 -17.37 -10.40 -1.30
N PHE A 73 -18.52 -9.93 -1.79
CA PHE A 73 -19.50 -9.16 -1.04
C PHE A 73 -20.56 -10.06 -0.38
N SER A 74 -20.62 -11.34 -0.75
CA SER A 74 -21.58 -12.33 -0.26
C SER A 74 -21.35 -12.73 1.20
N THR A 75 -20.19 -12.39 1.80
CA THR A 75 -19.93 -12.58 3.24
C THR A 75 -20.33 -11.39 4.13
N TYR A 76 -21.03 -10.38 3.59
CA TYR A 76 -21.38 -9.19 4.36
C TYR A 76 -22.56 -9.48 5.31
N TYR A 77 -22.35 -9.21 6.59
CA TYR A 77 -23.46 -9.03 7.54
C TYR A 77 -24.10 -7.63 7.38
N LEU A 78 -23.57 -6.79 6.47
CA LEU A 78 -23.99 -5.41 6.15
C LEU A 78 -24.14 -4.50 7.38
N GLN A 79 -23.23 -4.64 8.35
CA GLN A 79 -23.21 -3.83 9.57
C GLN A 79 -21.83 -3.24 9.85
N GLY A 80 -21.80 -2.13 10.61
CA GLY A 80 -20.56 -1.49 11.06
C GLY A 80 -19.65 -1.09 9.90
N SER A 81 -18.35 -1.32 10.06
CA SER A 81 -17.31 -0.97 9.08
C SER A 81 -17.58 -1.55 7.69
N GLN A 82 -18.18 -2.74 7.57
CA GLN A 82 -18.51 -3.35 6.27
C GLN A 82 -19.47 -2.49 5.45
N LEU A 83 -20.54 -1.96 6.07
CA LEU A 83 -21.48 -1.06 5.40
C LEU A 83 -20.76 0.20 4.89
N GLU A 84 -19.81 0.71 5.68
CA GLU A 84 -19.00 1.87 5.33
C GLU A 84 -18.05 1.60 4.14
N LYS A 85 -17.46 0.40 4.05
CA LYS A 85 -16.69 -0.02 2.87
C LYS A 85 -17.54 0.02 1.59
N LEU A 86 -18.77 -0.49 1.66
CA LEU A 86 -19.70 -0.47 0.53
C LEU A 86 -20.06 0.97 0.11
N LYS A 87 -20.26 1.89 1.07
CA LYS A 87 -20.51 3.30 0.76
C LYS A 87 -19.36 3.93 -0.04
N CYS A 88 -18.11 3.60 0.27
CA CYS A 88 -16.94 4.09 -0.45
C CYS A 88 -16.92 3.61 -1.91
N LEU A 89 -17.27 2.34 -2.16
CA LEU A 89 -17.36 1.79 -3.51
C LEU A 89 -18.54 2.39 -4.31
N ILE A 90 -19.72 2.52 -3.69
CA ILE A 90 -20.88 3.15 -4.31
C ILE A 90 -20.57 4.59 -4.70
N ASN A 91 -19.84 5.34 -3.87
CA ASN A 91 -19.42 6.69 -4.20
C ASN A 91 -18.48 6.74 -5.42
N TYR A 92 -17.53 5.81 -5.52
CA TYR A 92 -16.68 5.68 -6.71
C TYR A 92 -17.51 5.47 -7.97
N PHE A 93 -18.39 4.46 -7.98
CA PHE A 93 -19.18 4.15 -9.16
C PHE A 93 -20.11 5.29 -9.57
N ASN A 94 -20.81 5.90 -8.60
CA ASN A 94 -21.68 7.05 -8.86
C ASN A 94 -20.92 8.20 -9.52
N GLN A 95 -19.75 8.56 -8.99
CA GLN A 95 -18.97 9.68 -9.53
C GLN A 95 -18.43 9.42 -10.93
N CYS A 96 -17.97 8.20 -11.21
CA CYS A 96 -17.51 7.82 -12.56
C CYS A 96 -18.63 7.99 -13.59
N VAL A 97 -19.87 7.61 -13.22
CA VAL A 97 -21.05 7.73 -14.09
C VAL A 97 -21.51 9.19 -14.21
N ASP A 98 -21.41 9.98 -13.15
CA ASP A 98 -21.79 11.40 -13.14
C ASP A 98 -20.85 12.30 -13.94
N SER A 99 -19.61 11.87 -14.11
CA SER A 99 -18.52 12.68 -14.67
C SER A 99 -17.94 11.96 -15.88
N PRO A 100 -18.59 11.99 -17.07
CA PRO A 100 -18.10 11.28 -18.25
C PRO A 100 -16.64 11.59 -18.60
N GLU A 101 -16.16 12.79 -18.27
CA GLU A 101 -14.76 13.20 -18.42
C GLU A 101 -13.76 12.34 -17.63
N TYR A 102 -14.20 11.68 -16.56
CA TYR A 102 -13.39 10.73 -15.79
C TYR A 102 -12.78 9.64 -16.69
N PHE A 103 -13.56 9.14 -17.65
CA PHE A 103 -13.11 8.07 -18.54
C PHE A 103 -12.05 8.51 -19.55
N ASN A 104 -11.86 9.83 -19.72
CA ASN A 104 -10.85 10.42 -20.59
C ASN A 104 -9.56 10.80 -19.84
N LEU A 105 -9.50 10.60 -18.52
CA LEU A 105 -8.30 10.85 -17.73
C LEU A 105 -7.19 9.85 -18.08
N PRO A 106 -5.91 10.18 -17.79
CA PRO A 106 -4.79 9.29 -18.03
C PRO A 106 -4.96 7.91 -17.38
N GLU A 107 -4.32 6.92 -18.01
CA GLU A 107 -4.30 5.53 -17.56
C GLU A 107 -3.70 5.39 -16.16
N ILE A 108 -4.05 4.28 -15.51
CA ILE A 108 -3.45 3.87 -14.23
C ILE A 108 -2.37 2.85 -14.55
N VAL A 109 -1.19 3.01 -13.97
CA VAL A 109 -0.08 2.10 -14.17
C VAL A 109 0.10 1.25 -12.91
N TYR A 110 0.04 -0.07 -13.10
CA TYR A 110 0.29 -1.09 -12.09
C TYR A 110 1.60 -1.79 -12.42
N GLN A 111 2.59 -1.71 -11.54
CA GLN A 111 3.92 -2.24 -11.77
C GLN A 111 4.32 -3.19 -10.65
N ARG A 112 4.65 -4.42 -11.00
CA ARG A 112 5.35 -5.33 -10.10
C ARG A 112 6.85 -5.09 -10.24
N ASN A 113 7.50 -4.74 -9.15
CA ASN A 113 8.95 -4.61 -9.09
C ASN A 113 9.54 -5.76 -8.27
N SER A 114 10.52 -6.44 -8.84
CA SER A 114 11.23 -7.60 -8.28
C SER A 114 12.73 -7.31 -8.33
N LEU A 115 13.39 -7.27 -7.18
CA LEU A 115 14.84 -6.99 -7.15
C LEU A 115 15.62 -8.14 -7.79
N VAL A 116 16.27 -7.84 -8.91
CA VAL A 116 17.24 -8.73 -9.55
C VAL A 116 18.53 -8.71 -8.73
N ASP A 117 19.08 -7.51 -8.53
CA ASP A 117 20.29 -7.29 -7.75
C ASP A 117 19.95 -6.66 -6.39
N VAL A 118 20.39 -7.34 -5.33
CA VAL A 118 20.28 -6.83 -3.96
C VAL A 118 21.48 -5.94 -3.67
N PRO A 119 21.30 -4.74 -3.07
CA PRO A 119 22.42 -3.90 -2.68
C PRO A 119 23.41 -4.63 -1.76
N ASN A 120 24.71 -4.35 -1.92
CA ASN A 120 25.68 -4.72 -0.90
C ASN A 120 25.54 -3.79 0.31
N TRP A 121 24.50 -4.03 1.12
CA TRP A 121 24.07 -3.14 2.20
C TRP A 121 25.19 -2.79 3.19
N ILE A 122 26.00 -3.77 3.57
CA ILE A 122 27.07 -3.62 4.57
C ILE A 122 28.18 -2.67 4.09
N ASN A 123 28.45 -2.66 2.79
CA ASN A 123 29.50 -1.86 2.19
C ASN A 123 28.97 -0.63 1.44
N SER A 124 27.67 -0.35 1.51
CA SER A 124 27.09 0.84 0.88
C SER A 124 27.70 2.12 1.43
N GLN A 125 28.22 2.95 0.52
CA GLN A 125 28.78 4.27 0.82
C GLN A 125 27.79 5.40 0.56
N LEU A 126 26.53 5.08 0.22
CA LEU A 126 25.52 6.10 -0.01
C LEU A 126 25.21 6.85 1.30
N PRO A 127 24.99 8.17 1.23
CA PRO A 127 24.64 8.96 2.40
C PRO A 127 23.23 8.61 2.89
N LEU A 128 22.95 8.94 4.15
CA LEU A 128 21.60 8.86 4.71
C LEU A 128 20.74 10.03 4.22
N SER A 129 19.55 9.74 3.70
CA SER A 129 18.62 10.73 3.17
C SER A 129 18.05 11.65 4.26
N ASP A 130 17.30 12.67 3.85
CA ASP A 130 16.49 13.45 4.77
C ASP A 130 15.29 12.64 5.27
N PHE A 131 14.85 12.98 6.49
CA PHE A 131 13.66 12.40 7.08
C PHE A 131 12.86 13.46 7.84
N LYS A 132 11.57 13.21 8.04
CA LYS A 132 10.66 14.03 8.87
C LYS A 132 9.77 13.13 9.70
N PHE A 133 9.34 13.63 10.86
CA PHE A 133 8.27 13.00 11.64
C PHE A 133 7.07 13.94 11.68
N GLU A 134 5.88 13.41 11.38
CA GLU A 134 4.64 14.18 11.37
C GLU A 134 3.51 13.49 12.12
N LYS A 135 2.60 14.29 12.66
CA LYS A 135 1.35 13.84 13.30
C LYS A 135 0.19 13.79 12.31
N LYS A 136 0.43 13.25 11.11
CA LYS A 136 -0.56 13.13 10.03
C LYS A 136 -0.80 11.67 9.67
N LYS A 137 -1.72 11.41 8.75
CA LYS A 137 -1.85 10.11 8.07
C LYS A 137 -0.94 10.07 6.84
N ASN A 138 -0.63 8.88 6.32
CA ASN A 138 0.27 8.76 5.17
C ASN A 138 -0.33 9.46 3.94
N GLU A 139 -1.63 9.30 3.73
CA GLU A 139 -2.45 9.78 2.61
C GLU A 139 -2.86 11.26 2.67
N ASP A 140 -2.46 11.97 3.74
CA ASP A 140 -2.63 13.43 3.85
C ASP A 140 -1.57 14.19 3.04
N HIS A 141 -0.46 13.53 2.67
CA HIS A 141 0.64 14.13 1.92
C HIS A 141 0.41 14.11 0.41
N LEU A 142 0.68 15.22 -0.26
CA LEU A 142 0.52 15.35 -1.72
C LEU A 142 1.83 15.04 -2.46
N ASN A 143 1.72 14.64 -3.73
CA ASN A 143 2.85 14.46 -4.66
C ASN A 143 3.97 13.56 -4.09
N CYS A 144 3.59 12.44 -3.49
CA CYS A 144 4.52 11.52 -2.84
C CYS A 144 4.14 10.05 -3.04
N GLY A 145 5.09 9.16 -2.79
CA GLY A 145 4.83 7.74 -2.62
C GLY A 145 4.19 7.48 -1.26
N ILE A 146 3.08 6.77 -1.20
CA ILE A 146 2.43 6.35 0.04
C ILE A 146 2.66 4.86 0.24
N VAL A 147 3.25 4.52 1.38
CA VAL A 147 3.46 3.11 1.73
C VAL A 147 2.15 2.49 2.19
N ASP A 148 1.75 1.45 1.48
CA ASP A 148 0.71 0.51 1.87
C ASP A 148 1.34 -0.65 2.66
N PHE A 149 0.86 -0.84 3.89
CA PHE A 149 1.27 -1.89 4.81
C PHE A 149 0.55 -3.19 4.47
N SER A 150 0.78 -3.63 3.24
CA SER A 150 0.01 -4.65 2.54
C SER A 150 0.20 -6.05 3.15
N ASP A 151 -0.80 -6.91 2.96
CA ASP A 151 -0.60 -8.35 3.02
C ASP A 151 0.17 -8.83 1.77
N ARG A 152 0.89 -9.94 1.86
CA ARG A 152 1.56 -10.51 0.68
C ARG A 152 0.58 -10.92 -0.43
N TYR A 153 -0.70 -11.07 -0.10
CA TYR A 153 -1.81 -11.12 -1.04
C TYR A 153 -2.52 -9.76 -1.10
N PHE A 154 -1.97 -8.85 -1.90
CA PHE A 154 -2.44 -7.47 -2.04
C PHE A 154 -3.97 -7.38 -2.20
N GLY A 155 -4.59 -6.52 -1.39
CA GLY A 155 -6.02 -6.22 -1.47
C GLY A 155 -6.97 -7.37 -1.09
N GLY A 156 -6.45 -8.54 -0.68
CA GLY A 156 -7.24 -9.75 -0.46
C GLY A 156 -8.23 -9.71 0.70
N LYS A 157 -8.22 -8.65 1.52
CA LYS A 157 -9.11 -8.46 2.68
C LYS A 157 -10.01 -7.24 2.59
N VAL A 158 -9.90 -6.44 1.51
CA VAL A 158 -10.66 -5.19 1.35
C VAL A 158 -12.16 -5.42 1.48
N ALA A 159 -12.71 -6.41 0.76
CA ALA A 159 -14.14 -6.69 0.78
C ALA A 159 -14.57 -7.51 2.02
N ALA A 160 -13.91 -8.64 2.29
CA ALA A 160 -14.40 -9.62 3.27
C ALA A 160 -13.91 -9.43 4.72
N GLY A 161 -12.90 -8.58 4.95
CA GLY A 161 -12.32 -8.39 6.29
C GLY A 161 -13.26 -7.68 7.27
N ARG A 162 -13.33 -8.17 8.51
CA ARG A 162 -13.83 -7.39 9.66
C ARG A 162 -12.82 -6.30 10.00
N GLY A 163 -13.33 -5.12 10.38
CA GLY A 163 -12.53 -3.92 10.52
C GLY A 163 -11.99 -3.38 9.19
N CYS A 164 -11.42 -2.19 9.23
CA CYS A 164 -10.74 -1.55 8.12
C CYS A 164 -9.39 -1.03 8.63
N VAL A 165 -8.31 -1.79 8.37
CA VAL A 165 -6.96 -1.38 8.75
C VAL A 165 -6.30 -0.65 7.58
N GLN A 166 -5.01 -0.33 7.70
CA GLN A 166 -4.37 0.65 6.84
C GLN A 166 -4.42 0.31 5.33
N GLU A 167 -4.21 -0.95 4.94
CA GLU A 167 -4.34 -1.38 3.54
C GLU A 167 -5.77 -1.17 3.03
N GLU A 168 -6.79 -1.66 3.74
CA GLU A 168 -8.17 -1.54 3.28
C GLU A 168 -8.63 -0.08 3.22
N VAL A 169 -8.18 0.76 4.16
CA VAL A 169 -8.45 2.20 4.14
C VAL A 169 -7.91 2.83 2.86
N LEU A 170 -6.63 2.60 2.52
CA LEU A 170 -6.01 3.16 1.32
C LEU A 170 -6.73 2.69 0.05
N LEU A 171 -7.07 1.40 -0.02
CA LEU A 171 -7.76 0.84 -1.18
C LEU A 171 -9.21 1.35 -1.30
N LEU A 172 -9.88 1.69 -0.20
CA LEU A 172 -11.25 2.26 -0.25
C LEU A 172 -11.26 3.75 -0.55
N ILE A 173 -10.24 4.51 -0.15
CA ILE A 173 -10.14 5.91 -0.56
C ILE A 173 -9.60 6.04 -1.99
N ASN A 174 -8.88 5.05 -2.50
CA ASN A 174 -8.41 4.93 -3.88
C ASN A 174 -8.91 3.64 -4.57
N PRO A 175 -10.23 3.48 -4.85
CA PRO A 175 -10.82 2.20 -5.31
C PRO A 175 -10.24 1.63 -6.61
N GLU A 176 -9.62 2.48 -7.42
CA GLU A 176 -8.91 2.09 -8.64
C GLU A 176 -7.73 1.14 -8.37
N ALA A 177 -7.13 1.19 -7.17
CA ALA A 177 -6.05 0.30 -6.78
C ALA A 177 -6.54 -1.14 -6.53
N ILE A 178 -7.82 -1.32 -6.14
CA ILE A 178 -8.39 -2.62 -5.75
C ILE A 178 -8.24 -3.67 -6.86
N ILE A 179 -8.42 -3.27 -8.13
CA ILE A 179 -8.38 -4.20 -9.26
C ILE A 179 -7.02 -4.89 -9.42
N ALA A 180 -5.95 -4.34 -8.83
CA ALA A 180 -4.63 -4.97 -8.91
C ALA A 180 -4.60 -6.34 -8.23
N SER A 181 -5.50 -6.59 -7.26
CA SER A 181 -5.70 -7.91 -6.65
C SER A 181 -6.13 -8.98 -7.66
N LEU A 182 -6.72 -8.58 -8.80
CA LEU A 182 -7.08 -9.52 -9.86
C LEU A 182 -5.83 -10.08 -10.52
N PHE A 183 -4.88 -9.25 -10.94
CA PHE A 183 -3.79 -9.69 -11.81
C PHE A 183 -2.42 -9.75 -11.13
N THR A 184 -2.34 -9.48 -9.83
CA THR A 184 -1.09 -9.55 -9.06
C THR A 184 -1.03 -10.83 -8.23
N SER A 185 -0.09 -11.71 -8.56
CA SER A 185 0.17 -12.90 -7.73
C SER A 185 0.86 -12.52 -6.41
N GLN A 186 0.86 -13.44 -5.44
CA GLN A 186 1.50 -13.27 -4.13
C GLN A 186 2.89 -12.65 -4.26
N LEU A 187 3.15 -11.61 -3.46
CA LEU A 187 4.46 -10.96 -3.43
C LEU A 187 5.50 -11.87 -2.74
N GLY A 188 6.63 -12.07 -3.42
CA GLY A 188 7.84 -12.67 -2.86
C GLY A 188 8.64 -11.68 -2.03
N ASP A 189 9.64 -12.14 -1.27
CA ASP A 189 10.37 -11.32 -0.29
C ASP A 189 11.14 -10.14 -0.89
N LYS A 190 11.42 -10.16 -2.20
CA LYS A 190 12.13 -9.12 -2.94
C LYS A 190 11.22 -8.35 -3.91
N GLU A 191 9.91 -8.50 -3.76
CA GLU A 191 8.94 -7.94 -4.69
C GLU A 191 8.06 -6.89 -4.03
N SER A 192 7.51 -5.98 -4.83
CA SER A 192 6.55 -4.95 -4.41
C SER A 192 5.59 -4.66 -5.56
N LEU A 193 4.47 -4.03 -5.23
CA LEU A 193 3.53 -3.51 -6.21
C LEU A 193 3.48 -1.98 -6.11
N ILE A 194 3.64 -1.31 -7.24
CA ILE A 194 3.60 0.14 -7.36
C ILE A 194 2.39 0.50 -8.23
N ILE A 195 1.53 1.39 -7.75
CA ILE A 195 0.35 1.84 -8.47
C ILE A 195 0.36 3.36 -8.58
N SER A 196 0.43 3.88 -9.79
CA SER A 196 0.53 5.31 -10.06
C SER A 196 -0.62 5.81 -10.94
N GLY A 197 -0.91 7.11 -10.82
CA GLY A 197 -2.04 7.75 -11.47
C GLY A 197 -3.37 7.62 -10.72
N ILE A 198 -3.41 6.98 -9.55
CA ILE A 198 -4.64 6.81 -8.77
C ILE A 198 -5.23 8.14 -8.28
N LEU A 199 -6.55 8.20 -8.20
CA LEU A 199 -7.31 9.32 -7.64
C LEU A 199 -7.88 8.93 -6.28
N GLN A 200 -8.07 9.91 -5.41
CA GLN A 200 -8.76 9.70 -4.14
C GLN A 200 -10.25 10.05 -4.31
N PHE A 201 -11.14 9.09 -4.10
CA PHE A 201 -12.60 9.26 -4.21
C PHE A 201 -13.29 9.47 -2.88
N ASN A 202 -12.68 9.05 -1.78
CA ASN A 202 -13.30 9.08 -0.47
C ASN A 202 -12.37 9.73 0.56
N GLN A 203 -12.97 10.42 1.52
CA GLN A 203 -12.36 10.70 2.80
C GLN A 203 -12.85 9.66 3.82
N TYR A 204 -12.27 9.68 5.01
CA TYR A 204 -12.71 8.79 6.08
C TYR A 204 -12.32 9.31 7.45
N ARG A 205 -12.98 8.75 8.47
CA ARG A 205 -12.59 8.85 9.87
C ARG A 205 -12.66 7.48 10.55
N GLY A 206 -12.08 7.38 11.73
CA GLY A 206 -12.00 6.12 12.46
C GLY A 206 -11.02 5.13 11.81
N TYR A 207 -10.92 3.96 12.44
CA TYR A 207 -10.01 2.88 12.09
C TYR A 207 -10.56 1.56 12.65
N GLU A 208 -10.20 0.43 12.04
CA GLU A 208 -10.76 -0.89 12.39
C GLU A 208 -12.30 -0.89 12.35
N ASP A 209 -12.97 -1.25 13.45
CA ASP A 209 -14.43 -1.32 13.51
C ASP A 209 -15.11 0.04 13.55
N SER A 210 -14.37 1.11 13.90
CA SER A 210 -14.86 2.49 13.92
C SER A 210 -14.74 3.21 12.57
N PHE A 211 -14.24 2.53 11.53
CA PHE A 211 -14.10 3.11 10.19
C PHE A 211 -15.43 3.61 9.65
N VAL A 212 -15.44 4.86 9.20
CA VAL A 212 -16.59 5.53 8.57
C VAL A 212 -16.14 6.15 7.27
N CYS A 213 -16.82 5.79 6.19
CA CYS A 213 -16.59 6.36 4.88
C CYS A 213 -17.22 7.75 4.79
N ILE A 214 -16.47 8.71 4.25
CA ILE A 214 -16.95 10.06 3.98
C ILE A 214 -16.85 10.26 2.45
N PRO A 215 -17.93 9.99 1.71
CA PRO A 215 -17.99 10.26 0.27
C PRO A 215 -17.53 11.69 -0.05
N ALA A 216 -16.57 11.82 -0.96
CA ALA A 216 -16.02 13.10 -1.39
C ALA A 216 -15.95 13.16 -2.91
N LYS A 217 -15.73 14.35 -3.49
CA LYS A 217 -15.39 14.45 -4.91
C LYS A 217 -14.01 13.86 -5.15
N TYR A 218 -13.82 13.18 -6.27
CA TYR A 218 -12.52 12.63 -6.59
C TYR A 218 -11.48 13.75 -6.79
N GLN A 219 -10.25 13.50 -6.34
CA GLN A 219 -9.15 14.45 -6.44
C GLN A 219 -7.85 13.76 -6.83
N ASN A 220 -7.06 14.42 -7.67
CA ASN A 220 -5.70 14.01 -7.97
C ASN A 220 -4.76 14.58 -6.91
N LYS A 221 -4.22 13.73 -6.05
CA LYS A 221 -3.23 14.12 -5.04
C LYS A 221 -1.78 13.92 -5.50
N GLY A 222 -1.55 13.48 -6.74
CA GLY A 222 -0.21 13.13 -7.24
C GLY A 222 0.43 11.96 -6.48
N GLN A 223 -0.39 11.07 -5.91
CA GLN A 223 0.05 10.00 -5.05
C GLN A 223 0.38 8.74 -5.84
N THR A 224 1.43 8.03 -5.43
CA THR A 224 1.77 6.69 -5.90
C THR A 224 1.67 5.71 -4.74
N LEU A 225 0.87 4.66 -4.87
CA LEU A 225 0.76 3.62 -3.85
C LEU A 225 1.96 2.66 -3.96
N ILE A 226 2.58 2.33 -2.83
CA ILE A 226 3.73 1.43 -2.75
C ILE A 226 3.38 0.31 -1.77
N ALA A 227 2.95 -0.85 -2.29
CA ALA A 227 2.55 -1.99 -1.49
C ALA A 227 3.73 -2.89 -1.17
N ILE A 228 4.03 -3.02 0.13
CA ILE A 228 5.09 -3.87 0.68
C ILE A 228 4.60 -4.61 1.92
N ASP A 229 4.73 -5.94 1.92
CA ASP A 229 4.34 -6.79 3.06
C ASP A 229 5.48 -6.97 4.06
N ALA A 230 5.22 -6.77 5.35
CA ALA A 230 6.17 -7.05 6.42
C ALA A 230 6.15 -8.55 6.83
N ILE A 231 7.17 -9.02 7.54
CA ILE A 231 7.11 -10.32 8.21
C ILE A 231 6.09 -10.24 9.36
N TYR A 232 5.23 -11.25 9.46
CA TYR A 232 4.33 -11.43 10.60
C TYR A 232 5.10 -11.94 11.83
N PHE A 233 5.76 -11.04 12.55
CA PHE A 233 6.60 -11.37 13.72
C PHE A 233 5.82 -11.88 14.93
N ALA A 234 4.51 -11.63 15.00
CA ALA A 234 3.65 -12.13 16.07
C ALA A 234 3.66 -13.67 16.20
N THR A 235 3.99 -14.41 15.13
CA THR A 235 4.11 -15.89 15.15
C THR A 235 5.55 -16.38 15.20
N LYS A 236 6.53 -15.47 15.25
CA LYS A 236 7.96 -15.80 15.24
C LYS A 236 8.51 -15.85 16.68
N PRO A 237 9.61 -16.60 16.92
CA PRO A 237 10.27 -16.60 18.22
C PRO A 237 10.67 -15.20 18.67
N GLN A 238 10.68 -14.98 19.99
CA GLN A 238 11.13 -13.72 20.57
C GLN A 238 12.54 -13.38 20.08
N GLY A 239 12.72 -12.14 19.61
CA GLY A 239 14.00 -11.67 19.11
C GLY A 239 14.28 -11.96 17.63
N TYR A 240 13.46 -12.79 16.95
CA TYR A 240 13.70 -13.15 15.54
C TYR A 240 13.82 -11.93 14.63
N GLN A 241 13.03 -10.87 14.87
CA GLN A 241 13.10 -9.62 14.10
C GLN A 241 14.46 -8.92 14.14
N PHE A 242 15.29 -9.18 15.14
CA PHE A 242 16.64 -8.62 15.27
C PHE A 242 17.73 -9.52 14.67
N THR A 243 17.36 -10.67 14.10
CA THR A 243 18.32 -11.52 13.37
C THR A 243 18.73 -10.84 12.07
N GLN A 244 19.94 -11.13 11.60
CA GLN A 244 20.43 -10.64 10.31
C GLN A 244 19.46 -11.01 9.18
N GLU A 245 19.01 -12.27 9.14
CA GLU A 245 18.05 -12.77 8.16
C GLU A 245 16.78 -11.90 8.07
N ALA A 246 16.14 -11.65 9.21
CA ALA A 246 14.93 -10.83 9.26
C ALA A 246 15.21 -9.38 8.84
N ILE A 247 16.31 -8.78 9.32
CA ILE A 247 16.67 -7.40 8.98
C ILE A 247 16.92 -7.27 7.47
N PHE A 248 17.70 -8.18 6.87
CA PHE A 248 17.98 -8.16 5.43
C PHE A 248 16.72 -8.40 4.59
N ARG A 249 15.82 -9.30 5.00
CA ARG A 249 14.54 -9.51 4.33
C ARG A 249 13.76 -8.20 4.28
N GLU A 250 13.60 -7.53 5.42
CA GLU A 250 12.79 -6.32 5.50
C GLU A 250 13.45 -5.13 4.80
N LEU A 251 14.78 -5.04 4.77
CA LEU A 251 15.53 -4.09 3.94
C LEU A 251 15.26 -4.31 2.46
N ASN A 252 15.38 -5.56 1.97
CA ASN A 252 15.15 -5.88 0.56
C ASN A 252 13.70 -5.59 0.16
N LYS A 253 12.75 -5.93 1.02
CA LYS A 253 11.32 -5.67 0.79
C LYS A 253 11.00 -4.19 0.70
N SER A 254 11.46 -3.38 1.66
CA SER A 254 11.21 -1.93 1.63
C SER A 254 11.95 -1.26 0.48
N PHE A 255 13.18 -1.68 0.19
CA PHE A 255 13.96 -1.21 -0.95
C PHE A 255 13.28 -1.51 -2.29
N SER A 256 12.70 -2.70 -2.48
CA SER A 256 12.00 -3.02 -3.73
C SER A 256 10.86 -2.05 -4.01
N GLY A 257 10.08 -1.68 -2.98
CA GLY A 257 9.02 -0.67 -3.11
C GLY A 257 9.57 0.72 -3.40
N PHE A 258 10.56 1.16 -2.63
CA PHE A 258 11.08 2.53 -2.71
C PHE A 258 11.82 2.77 -4.04
N GLN A 259 12.71 1.86 -4.43
CA GLN A 259 13.42 1.93 -5.71
C GLN A 259 12.47 1.80 -6.90
N GLY A 260 11.48 0.89 -6.82
CA GLY A 260 10.49 0.69 -7.88
C GLY A 260 9.59 1.91 -8.09
N SER A 261 9.30 2.66 -7.02
CA SER A 261 8.43 3.84 -7.07
C SER A 261 9.07 5.08 -7.70
N GLN A 262 10.41 5.18 -7.62
CA GLN A 262 11.19 6.34 -8.03
C GLN A 262 10.76 7.68 -7.41
N GLN A 263 10.01 7.64 -6.31
CA GLN A 263 9.50 8.84 -5.65
C GLN A 263 10.60 9.54 -4.84
N GLN A 264 10.71 10.86 -4.99
CA GLN A 264 11.64 11.68 -4.20
C GLN A 264 11.15 11.89 -2.76
N ILE A 265 9.85 11.76 -2.54
CA ILE A 265 9.22 11.87 -1.22
C ILE A 265 8.42 10.60 -0.96
N ILE A 266 8.67 9.94 0.17
CA ILE A 266 7.88 8.79 0.62
C ILE A 266 7.23 9.09 1.96
N SER A 267 5.93 8.89 2.02
CA SER A 267 5.10 8.99 3.22
C SER A 267 4.80 7.58 3.75
N THR A 268 5.32 7.29 4.94
CA THR A 268 5.20 5.99 5.61
C THR A 268 4.93 6.18 7.11
N GLY A 269 5.00 5.10 7.89
CA GLY A 269 4.90 5.14 9.34
C GLY A 269 5.26 3.79 9.97
N LYS A 270 4.34 3.28 10.79
CA LYS A 270 4.50 2.08 11.62
C LYS A 270 4.34 0.77 10.83
N TRP A 271 5.02 0.66 9.68
CA TRP A 271 4.97 -0.50 8.79
C TRP A 271 5.29 -1.80 9.54
N GLY A 272 4.35 -2.75 9.52
CA GLY A 272 4.49 -4.05 10.19
C GLY A 272 4.54 -4.01 11.73
N CYS A 273 4.24 -2.87 12.37
CA CYS A 273 4.37 -2.73 13.84
C CYS A 273 3.06 -2.93 14.63
N GLY A 274 1.92 -2.99 13.94
CA GLY A 274 0.61 -3.23 14.55
C GLY A 274 0.40 -4.71 14.84
N ILE A 275 -0.64 -5.29 14.27
CA ILE A 275 -0.94 -6.74 14.38
C ILE A 275 0.25 -7.65 13.99
N TYR A 276 1.18 -7.18 13.15
CA TYR A 276 2.37 -7.91 12.73
C TYR A 276 3.47 -7.99 13.80
N GLY A 277 3.42 -7.17 14.87
CA GLY A 277 4.31 -7.29 16.02
C GLY A 277 5.75 -6.79 15.82
N GLY A 278 6.03 -6.05 14.75
CA GLY A 278 7.34 -5.43 14.51
C GLY A 278 7.67 -4.32 15.51
N ASP A 279 8.96 -4.21 15.84
CA ASP A 279 9.51 -3.14 16.67
C ASP A 279 9.57 -1.83 15.89
N LYS A 280 8.92 -0.79 16.44
CA LYS A 280 8.79 0.52 15.80
C LYS A 280 10.13 1.20 15.53
N GLN A 281 11.13 1.01 16.40
CA GLN A 281 12.44 1.63 16.24
C GLN A 281 13.23 0.95 15.13
N LEU A 282 13.29 -0.38 15.17
CA LEU A 282 13.96 -1.18 14.14
C LEU A 282 13.33 -0.95 12.77
N LYS A 283 12.00 -0.95 12.67
CA LYS A 283 11.28 -0.71 11.41
C LYS A 283 11.51 0.69 10.85
N THR A 284 11.64 1.71 11.70
CA THR A 284 11.96 3.07 11.26
C THR A 284 13.36 3.13 10.66
N LEU A 285 14.36 2.54 11.33
CA LEU A 285 15.73 2.46 10.82
C LEU A 285 15.82 1.67 9.50
N ILE A 286 15.15 0.52 9.39
CA ILE A 286 15.11 -0.30 8.17
C ILE A 286 14.53 0.50 6.99
N GLN A 287 13.41 1.19 7.19
CA GLN A 287 12.80 2.02 6.16
C GLN A 287 13.70 3.19 5.78
N TRP A 288 14.38 3.81 6.74
CA TRP A 288 15.28 4.93 6.44
C TRP A 288 16.53 4.49 5.68
N ILE A 289 17.15 3.35 6.06
CA ILE A 289 18.31 2.77 5.35
C ILE A 289 17.93 2.40 3.91
N SER A 290 16.82 1.68 3.74
CA SER A 290 16.37 1.26 2.40
C SER A 290 15.99 2.45 1.52
N PHE A 291 15.33 3.48 2.07
CA PHE A 291 15.01 4.68 1.30
C PHE A 291 16.26 5.50 0.97
N SER A 292 17.19 5.64 1.90
CA SER A 292 18.48 6.30 1.65
C SER A 292 19.27 5.60 0.53
N GLN A 293 19.19 4.27 0.47
CA GLN A 293 19.80 3.48 -0.60
C GLN A 293 19.09 3.69 -1.95
N ALA A 294 17.77 3.85 -1.96
CA ALA A 294 16.97 4.04 -3.17
C ALA A 294 17.02 5.47 -3.72
N CYS A 295 17.03 6.46 -2.82
CA CYS A 295 16.89 7.88 -3.14
C CYS A 295 17.67 8.74 -2.12
N PRO A 296 19.02 8.82 -2.24
CA PRO A 296 19.86 9.51 -1.26
C PRO A 296 19.52 10.99 -1.06
N ASN A 297 19.01 11.66 -2.10
CA ASN A 297 18.64 13.08 -2.08
C ASN A 297 17.15 13.30 -1.78
N GLY A 298 16.40 12.24 -1.46
CA GLY A 298 14.97 12.29 -1.17
C GLY A 298 14.67 12.59 0.30
N THR A 299 13.38 12.66 0.61
CA THR A 299 12.87 12.78 2.00
C THR A 299 11.88 11.66 2.32
N ILE A 300 12.11 10.94 3.42
CA ILE A 300 11.14 10.00 4.00
C ILE A 300 10.38 10.63 5.16
N ILE A 301 9.06 10.58 5.13
CA ILE A 301 8.17 11.16 6.15
C ILE A 301 7.59 10.01 6.96
N PHE A 302 7.89 9.98 8.26
CA PHE A 302 7.35 9.03 9.22
C PHE A 302 6.15 9.63 9.96
N ASN A 303 4.98 9.06 9.70
CA ASN A 303 3.72 9.50 10.26
C ASN A 303 3.40 8.71 11.54
N GLY A 304 3.41 9.42 12.68
CA GLY A 304 3.16 8.82 14.00
C GLY A 304 1.73 8.97 14.50
N LEU A 305 0.92 9.82 13.86
CA LEU A 305 -0.31 10.37 14.42
C LEU A 305 -0.02 10.92 15.84
N ASP A 306 -0.88 10.61 16.82
CA ASP A 306 -0.73 11.07 18.20
C ASP A 306 0.24 10.23 19.06
N ASP A 307 0.92 9.24 18.49
CA ASP A 307 1.88 8.41 19.22
C ASP A 307 3.16 9.20 19.51
N LYS A 308 3.18 9.86 20.66
CA LYS A 308 4.32 10.66 21.12
C LYS A 308 5.61 9.86 21.16
N ALA A 309 5.58 8.63 21.66
CA ALA A 309 6.78 7.79 21.75
C ALA A 309 7.36 7.46 20.36
N TYR A 310 6.49 7.27 19.36
CA TYR A 310 6.93 7.09 17.98
C TYR A 310 7.53 8.37 17.40
N ASN A 311 6.85 9.51 17.55
CA ASN A 311 7.30 10.80 17.03
C ASN A 311 8.61 11.28 17.68
N ASP A 312 8.81 11.01 18.98
CA ASP A 312 10.02 11.35 19.72
C ASP A 312 11.27 10.55 19.26
N GLN A 313 11.11 9.56 18.37
CA GLN A 313 12.25 8.90 17.71
C GLN A 313 13.04 9.86 16.81
N GLY A 314 12.41 10.91 16.25
CA GLY A 314 13.08 11.84 15.35
C GLY A 314 14.33 12.47 15.95
N LYS A 315 14.29 12.85 17.24
CA LYS A 315 15.45 13.41 17.95
C LYS A 315 16.63 12.44 18.02
N ARG A 316 16.35 11.15 18.21
CA ARG A 316 17.36 10.09 18.23
C ARG A 316 17.87 9.80 16.82
N LEU A 317 16.98 9.77 15.81
CA LEU A 317 17.41 9.62 14.41
C LEU A 317 18.36 10.74 13.96
N GLU A 318 18.17 11.98 14.42
CA GLU A 318 19.10 13.08 14.15
C GLU A 318 20.50 12.85 14.72
N LEU A 319 20.58 12.31 15.95
CA LEU A 319 21.86 11.93 16.55
C LEU A 319 22.52 10.80 15.75
N CYS A 320 21.74 9.79 15.36
CA CYS A 320 22.18 8.74 14.45
C CYS A 320 22.72 9.30 13.12
N LYS A 321 22.03 10.26 12.49
CA LYS A 321 22.47 10.88 11.22
C LYS A 321 23.82 11.58 11.38
N LYS A 322 24.06 12.24 12.51
CA LYS A 322 25.34 12.90 12.82
C LYS A 322 26.47 11.89 13.06
N ARG A 323 26.14 10.74 13.65
CA ARG A 323 27.10 9.70 14.03
C ARG A 323 27.49 8.78 12.87
N TYR A 324 26.56 8.44 11.99
CA TYR A 324 26.76 7.50 10.89
C TYR A 324 26.60 8.21 9.55
N GLN A 325 27.68 8.29 8.77
CA GLN A 325 27.69 9.04 7.52
C GLN A 325 27.04 8.29 6.35
N THR A 326 27.02 6.95 6.39
CA THR A 326 26.57 6.11 5.29
C THR A 326 25.54 5.07 5.72
N VAL A 327 24.75 4.61 4.74
CA VAL A 327 23.84 3.46 4.84
C VAL A 327 24.55 2.24 5.48
N GLY A 328 25.74 1.90 5.00
CA GLY A 328 26.50 0.76 5.50
C GLY A 328 26.99 0.92 6.94
N ASN A 329 27.41 2.12 7.35
CA ASN A 329 27.83 2.38 8.73
C ASN A 329 26.68 2.22 9.72
N LEU A 330 25.51 2.79 9.40
CA LEU A 330 24.33 2.68 10.26
C LEU A 330 23.85 1.22 10.36
N LEU A 331 23.82 0.49 9.24
CA LEU A 331 23.43 -0.92 9.25
C LEU A 331 24.38 -1.78 10.11
N LYS A 332 25.70 -1.58 10.00
CA LYS A 332 26.68 -2.29 10.85
C LYS A 332 26.41 -2.07 12.34
N ALA A 333 26.08 -0.83 12.74
CA ALA A 333 25.74 -0.51 14.13
C ALA A 333 24.46 -1.21 14.60
N ILE A 334 23.44 -1.28 13.73
CA ILE A 334 22.20 -2.02 13.99
C ILE A 334 22.48 -3.51 14.22
N LEU A 335 23.23 -4.13 13.31
CA LEU A 335 23.54 -5.56 13.38
C LEU A 335 24.40 -5.93 14.60
N ASN A 336 25.28 -5.03 15.05
CA ASN A 336 26.08 -5.25 16.26
C ASN A 336 25.26 -5.11 17.56
N SER A 337 24.13 -4.40 17.53
CA SER A 337 23.29 -4.17 18.72
C SER A 337 22.14 -5.18 18.85
N SER A 338 21.51 -5.53 17.72
CA SER A 338 20.49 -6.58 17.51
C SER A 338 19.56 -6.93 18.69
N GLN A 339 18.97 -5.91 19.33
CA GLN A 339 18.06 -6.07 20.47
C GLN A 339 17.05 -4.90 20.53
N LYS A 340 16.05 -5.01 21.42
CA LYS A 340 15.08 -3.93 21.72
C LYS A 340 15.77 -2.64 22.18
N ASN A 341 15.05 -1.51 22.06
CA ASN A 341 15.52 -0.16 22.39
C ASN A 341 16.78 0.23 21.59
N ILE A 342 16.81 -0.16 20.32
CA ILE A 342 17.99 -0.06 19.48
C ILE A 342 18.48 1.39 19.31
N LEU A 343 17.57 2.36 19.21
CA LEU A 343 17.95 3.77 19.05
C LEU A 343 18.72 4.30 20.27
N ASP A 344 18.35 3.86 21.47
CA ASP A 344 19.01 4.30 22.71
C ASP A 344 20.45 3.74 22.81
N LYS A 345 20.74 2.66 22.08
CA LYS A 345 22.08 2.05 22.03
C LYS A 345 22.97 2.67 20.96
N ILE A 346 22.41 3.05 19.81
CA ILE A 346 23.23 3.40 18.64
C ILE A 346 23.31 4.89 18.33
N CYS A 347 22.41 5.75 18.78
CA CYS A 347 22.33 7.15 18.29
C CYS A 347 23.10 8.21 19.11
#